data_AF-W4M0B9-F1
#
_entry.id   AF-W4M0B9-F1
#
_cell.length_a   1.000
_cell.length_b   1.000
_cell.length_c   1.000
_cell.angle_alpha   90.00
_cell.angle_beta   90.00
_cell.angle_gamma   90.00
#
_symmetry.space_group_name_H-M   'P 1'
#
loop_
_entity.id
_entity.type
_entity.pdbx_description
1 polymer ?
#
loop_
_entity_poly.entity_id
_entity_poly.type
_entity_poly.pdbx_seq_one_letter_code
_entity_poly.pdbx_strand_id
1 'polypeptide(L)'
;MQKSLTIDPQKCTGCLQCEMACSYHHEGVFNPSKSRIKVFTFHDQGLFAPYTCTQCAEAWCLHACPVDAIVTNQVTGAKEVLPTVCVGCKVCTIACPFGTVNYNQDSGKV
;
A
#
# COMPACT_ATOMS: atom_id res chain seq x y z
N MET A 1 15.64 5.20 -14.08
CA MET A 1 16.06 4.78 -12.72
C MET A 1 14.82 4.49 -11.91
N GLN A 2 14.73 3.32 -11.29
CA GLN A 2 13.61 2.98 -10.40
C GLN A 2 13.71 3.82 -9.12
N LYS A 3 12.55 4.30 -8.63
CA LYS A 3 12.47 5.03 -7.36
C LYS A 3 12.41 4.03 -6.21
N SER A 4 13.01 4.41 -5.08
CA SER A 4 12.97 3.63 -3.84
C SER A 4 12.60 4.52 -2.67
N LEU A 5 11.94 3.95 -1.67
CA LEU A 5 11.57 4.60 -0.43
C LEU A 5 12.33 3.94 0.72
N THR A 6 13.05 4.75 1.51
CA THR A 6 13.71 4.29 2.73
C THR A 6 12.99 4.87 3.93
N ILE A 7 12.58 4.01 4.85
CA ILE A 7 11.89 4.38 6.09
C ILE A 7 12.85 4.11 7.24
N ASP A 8 13.03 5.10 8.10
CA ASP A 8 13.79 4.99 9.35
C ASP A 8 12.80 5.00 10.54
N PRO A 9 12.45 3.83 11.11
CA PRO A 9 11.47 3.73 12.18
C PRO A 9 11.89 4.46 13.46
N GLN A 10 13.20 4.63 13.70
CA GLN A 10 13.70 5.30 14.91
C GLN A 10 13.31 6.78 14.97
N LYS A 11 13.00 7.38 13.81
CA LYS A 11 12.54 8.78 13.71
C LYS A 11 11.02 8.91 13.71
N CYS A 12 10.27 7.81 13.71
CA CYS A 12 8.82 7.86 13.69
C CYS A 12 8.29 8.22 15.08
N THR A 13 7.44 9.25 15.14
CA THR A 13 6.80 9.72 16.38
C THR A 13 5.38 9.19 16.59
N GLY A 14 4.87 8.37 15.66
CA GLY A 14 3.49 7.88 15.72
C GLY A 14 2.42 8.94 15.41
N CYS A 15 2.77 10.08 14.80
CA CYS A 15 1.84 11.19 14.55
C CYS A 15 0.73 10.92 13.52
N LEU A 16 0.78 9.80 12.80
CA LEU A 16 -0.18 9.37 11.77
C LEU A 16 -0.40 10.34 10.58
N GLN A 17 0.43 11.36 10.43
CA GLN A 17 0.30 12.33 9.34
C GLN A 17 0.44 11.69 7.96
N CYS A 18 1.31 10.68 7.82
CA CYS A 18 1.45 9.93 6.58
C CYS A 18 0.17 9.15 6.21
N GLU A 19 -0.52 8.59 7.20
CA GLU A 19 -1.79 7.89 6.97
C GLU A 19 -2.86 8.86 6.46
N MET A 20 -2.99 10.01 7.14
CA MET A 20 -3.94 11.07 6.84
C MET A 20 -3.71 11.69 5.46
N ALA A 21 -2.44 11.98 5.12
CA ALA A 21 -2.08 12.50 3.81
C ALA A 21 -2.45 11.52 2.70
N CYS A 22 -2.19 10.23 2.90
CA CYS A 22 -2.49 9.20 1.93
C CYS A 22 -4.01 8.99 1.74
N SER A 23 -4.79 8.94 2.84
CA SER A 23 -6.25 8.83 2.73
C SER A 23 -6.86 10.05 2.06
N TYR A 24 -6.35 11.25 2.36
CA TYR A 24 -6.84 12.47 1.72
C TYR A 24 -6.51 12.49 0.23
N HIS A 25 -5.30 12.09 -0.16
CA HIS A 25 -4.88 12.07 -1.54
C HIS A 25 -5.70 11.09 -2.41
N HIS A 26 -5.98 9.89 -1.90
CA HIS A 26 -6.63 8.85 -2.70
C HIS A 26 -8.15 8.78 -2.53
N GLU A 27 -8.66 9.17 -1.37
CA GLU A 27 -10.08 8.99 -1.01
C GLU A 27 -10.77 10.32 -0.68
N GLY A 28 -10.04 11.45 -0.69
CA GLY A 28 -10.59 12.78 -0.39
C GLY A 28 -10.99 13.00 1.08
N VAL A 29 -10.61 12.06 1.97
CA VAL A 29 -11.03 12.08 3.37
C VAL A 29 -9.85 11.95 4.33
N PHE A 30 -10.00 12.54 5.51
CA PHE A 30 -9.06 12.44 6.61
C PHE A 30 -9.41 11.23 7.49
N ASN A 31 -9.08 10.03 7.03
CA ASN A 31 -9.41 8.78 7.73
C ASN A 31 -8.26 7.76 7.60
N PRO A 32 -7.48 7.55 8.68
CA PRO A 32 -6.35 6.60 8.67
C PRO A 32 -6.77 5.19 8.26
N SER A 33 -8.00 4.77 8.57
CA SER A 33 -8.51 3.43 8.21
C SER A 33 -8.51 3.20 6.69
N LYS A 34 -8.75 4.25 5.89
CA LYS A 34 -8.72 4.18 4.41
C LYS A 34 -7.33 4.41 3.79
N SER A 35 -6.31 4.61 4.61
CA SER A 35 -4.96 4.85 4.14
C SER A 35 -4.30 3.59 3.56
N ARG A 36 -3.49 3.77 2.52
CA ARG A 36 -2.60 2.75 1.95
C ARG A 36 -1.24 2.69 2.67
N ILE A 37 -1.00 3.62 3.60
CA ILE A 37 0.13 3.66 4.52
C ILE A 37 -0.41 3.34 5.91
N LYS A 38 0.36 2.61 6.72
CA LYS A 38 -0.03 2.29 8.09
C LYS A 38 1.16 2.43 9.03
N VAL A 39 0.91 2.86 10.25
CA VAL A 39 1.91 2.94 11.31
C VAL A 39 1.61 1.87 12.33
N PHE A 40 2.48 0.86 12.40
CA PHE A 40 2.41 -0.13 13.45
C PHE A 40 2.93 0.46 14.76
N THR A 41 2.23 0.19 15.85
CA THR A 41 2.58 0.69 17.18
C THR A 41 2.98 -0.47 18.08
N PHE A 42 4.22 -0.45 18.56
CA PHE A 42 4.73 -1.38 19.57
C PHE A 42 4.61 -0.71 20.93
N HIS A 43 3.41 -0.78 21.52
CA HIS A 43 3.04 -0.06 22.74
C HIS A 43 4.03 -0.28 23.90
N ASP A 44 4.48 -1.52 24.11
CA ASP A 44 5.38 -1.86 25.21
C ASP A 44 6.78 -1.25 25.07
N GLN A 45 7.17 -0.86 23.86
CA GLN A 45 8.50 -0.35 23.53
C GLN A 45 8.48 1.15 23.19
N GLY A 46 7.31 1.77 23.10
CA GLY A 46 7.16 3.14 22.62
C GLY A 46 7.68 3.33 21.19
N LEU A 47 7.70 2.26 20.39
CA LEU A 47 8.25 2.27 19.03
C LEU A 47 7.12 2.32 17.99
N PHE A 48 7.33 3.11 16.94
CA PHE A 48 6.39 3.25 15.83
C PHE A 48 7.10 2.90 14.52
N ALA A 49 6.46 2.10 13.68
CA ALA A 49 7.02 1.68 12.40
C ALA A 49 6.01 1.90 11.28
N PRO A 50 6.22 2.90 10.41
CA PRO A 50 5.46 3.01 9.17
C PRO A 50 5.75 1.82 8.28
N TYR A 51 4.71 1.21 7.72
CA TYR A 51 4.82 0.19 6.70
C TYR A 51 3.93 0.55 5.50
N THR A 52 4.48 0.34 4.31
CA THR A 52 3.86 0.64 3.02
C THR A 52 4.07 -0.53 2.08
N CYS A 53 3.40 -0.53 0.93
CA CYS A 53 3.79 -1.43 -0.16
C CYS A 53 5.30 -1.35 -0.41
N THR A 54 5.96 -2.51 -0.37
CA THR A 54 7.42 -2.64 -0.47
C THR A 54 7.92 -2.45 -1.90
N GLN A 55 7.02 -2.39 -2.88
CA GLN A 55 7.34 -2.21 -4.29
C GLN A 55 8.34 -3.26 -4.80
N CYS A 56 8.16 -4.52 -4.37
CA CYS A 56 9.05 -5.66 -4.62
C CYS A 56 9.62 -5.70 -6.04
N ALA A 57 10.89 -6.09 -6.18
CA ALA A 57 11.48 -6.36 -7.49
C ALA A 57 10.69 -7.45 -8.23
N GLU A 58 10.39 -8.55 -7.53
CA GLU A 58 9.46 -9.59 -7.97
C GLU A 58 8.12 -9.44 -7.24
N ALA A 59 7.10 -9.02 -7.96
CA ALA A 59 5.79 -8.72 -7.38
C ALA A 59 4.82 -9.89 -7.56
N TRP A 60 4.74 -10.78 -6.56
CA TRP A 60 3.80 -11.92 -6.62
C TRP A 60 2.33 -11.49 -6.74
N CYS A 61 1.96 -10.33 -6.21
CA CYS A 61 0.62 -9.77 -6.39
C CYS A 61 0.30 -9.48 -7.87
N LEU A 62 1.30 -9.09 -8.67
CA LEU A 62 1.17 -8.89 -10.11
C LEU A 62 0.91 -10.22 -10.82
N HIS A 63 1.75 -11.23 -10.54
CA HIS A 63 1.61 -12.56 -11.14
C HIS A 63 0.31 -13.28 -10.76
N ALA A 64 -0.21 -13.00 -9.56
CA ALA A 64 -1.45 -13.60 -9.08
C ALA A 64 -2.71 -12.91 -9.61
N CYS A 65 -2.60 -11.77 -10.30
CA CYS A 65 -3.76 -11.04 -10.81
C CYS A 65 -4.31 -11.73 -12.07
N PRO A 66 -5.54 -12.27 -12.06
CA PRO A 66 -6.07 -13.04 -13.20
C PRO A 66 -6.47 -12.17 -14.40
N VAL A 67 -6.46 -10.84 -14.24
CA VAL A 67 -6.89 -9.87 -15.27
C VAL A 67 -5.80 -8.84 -15.55
N ASP A 68 -4.57 -9.08 -15.10
CA ASP A 68 -3.41 -8.20 -15.32
C ASP A 68 -3.65 -6.73 -14.92
N ALA A 69 -4.42 -6.51 -13.85
CA ALA A 69 -4.75 -5.16 -13.37
C ALA A 69 -3.59 -4.47 -12.64
N ILE A 70 -2.50 -5.18 -12.31
CA ILE A 70 -1.33 -4.61 -11.64
C ILE A 70 -0.22 -4.48 -12.66
N VAL A 71 0.26 -3.26 -12.91
CA VAL A 71 1.28 -2.97 -13.92
C VAL A 71 2.51 -2.33 -13.30
N THR A 72 3.66 -2.49 -13.96
CA THR A 72 4.87 -1.78 -13.56
C THR A 72 4.98 -0.47 -14.33
N ASN A 73 4.98 0.65 -13.60
CA ASN A 73 5.23 1.97 -14.15
C ASN A 73 6.68 2.05 -14.67
N GLN A 74 6.84 2.31 -15.96
CA GLN A 74 8.16 2.31 -16.62
C GLN A 74 9.08 3.45 -16.18
N VAL A 75 8.51 4.54 -15.65
CA VAL A 75 9.26 5.71 -15.19
C VAL A 75 9.73 5.52 -13.75
N THR A 76 8.85 5.06 -12.87
CA THR A 76 9.11 4.98 -11.42
C THR A 76 9.51 3.60 -10.93
N GLY A 77 9.14 2.53 -11.65
CA GLY A 77 9.25 1.15 -11.18
C GLY A 77 8.15 0.71 -10.20
N ALA A 78 7.16 1.58 -9.95
CA ALA A 78 6.06 1.29 -9.04
C ALA A 78 5.09 0.27 -9.64
N LYS A 79 4.56 -0.60 -8.79
CA LYS A 79 3.47 -1.52 -9.07
C LYS A 79 2.18 -0.78 -8.81
N GLU A 80 1.45 -0.49 -9.88
CA GLU A 80 0.25 0.32 -9.88
C GLU A 80 -0.96 -0.54 -10.24
N VAL A 81 -2.07 -0.36 -9.50
CA VAL A 81 -3.34 -1.01 -9.83
C VAL A 81 -4.11 -0.12 -10.80
N LEU A 82 -4.51 -0.67 -11.94
CA LEU A 82 -5.40 -0.04 -12.91
C LEU A 82 -6.86 -0.23 -12.47
N PRO A 83 -7.53 0.81 -11.95
CA PRO A 83 -8.86 0.63 -11.36
C PRO A 83 -9.91 0.22 -12.39
N THR A 84 -9.72 0.56 -13.66
CA THR A 84 -10.64 0.21 -14.76
C THR A 84 -10.57 -1.27 -15.14
N VAL A 85 -9.46 -1.95 -14.82
CA VAL A 85 -9.22 -3.37 -15.13
C VAL A 85 -9.48 -4.24 -13.92
N CYS A 86 -9.23 -3.72 -12.72
CA CYS A 86 -9.44 -4.43 -11.46
C CYS A 86 -10.90 -4.88 -11.27
N VAL A 87 -11.10 -6.19 -11.15
CA VAL A 87 -12.41 -6.84 -10.92
C VAL A 87 -12.69 -7.15 -9.44
N GLY A 88 -11.82 -6.73 -8.52
CA GLY A 88 -12.07 -6.90 -7.08
C GLY A 88 -11.99 -8.34 -6.56
N CYS A 89 -11.32 -9.25 -7.27
CA CYS A 89 -11.25 -10.68 -6.93
C CYS A 89 -10.42 -11.02 -5.66
N LYS A 90 -9.68 -10.05 -5.11
CA LYS A 90 -8.87 -10.14 -3.88
C LYS A 90 -7.70 -11.15 -3.91
N VAL A 91 -7.44 -11.83 -5.02
CA VAL A 91 -6.36 -12.83 -5.09
C VAL A 91 -4.98 -12.20 -4.76
N CYS A 92 -4.74 -10.98 -5.24
CA CYS A 92 -3.52 -10.24 -4.95
C CYS A 92 -3.34 -9.84 -3.47
N THR A 93 -4.41 -9.79 -2.67
CA THR A 93 -4.30 -9.53 -1.21
C THR A 93 -3.71 -10.74 -0.49
N ILE A 94 -4.06 -11.95 -0.96
CA ILE A 94 -3.55 -13.22 -0.43
C ILE A 94 -2.10 -13.45 -0.89
N ALA A 95 -1.79 -13.07 -2.14
CA ALA A 95 -0.46 -13.26 -2.72
C ALA A 95 0.60 -12.30 -2.15
N CYS A 96 0.21 -11.21 -1.48
CA CYS A 96 1.16 -10.25 -0.93
C CYS A 96 1.75 -10.78 0.39
N PRO A 97 3.05 -11.13 0.43
CA PRO A 97 3.66 -11.67 1.66
C PRO A 97 3.77 -10.64 2.78
N PHE A 98 3.66 -9.35 2.44
CA PHE A 98 3.74 -8.23 3.38
C PHE A 98 2.36 -7.71 3.82
N GLY A 99 1.26 -8.23 3.25
CA GLY A 99 -0.09 -7.80 3.60
C GLY A 99 -0.41 -6.32 3.28
N THR A 100 0.25 -5.74 2.27
CA THR A 100 0.12 -4.31 1.95
C THR A 100 -0.92 -4.01 0.85
N VAL A 101 -1.56 -5.03 0.29
CA VAL A 101 -2.64 -4.88 -0.69
C VAL A 101 -3.97 -5.05 0.02
N ASN A 102 -4.81 -4.02 0.00
CA ASN A 102 -6.05 -3.97 0.78
C ASN A 102 -7.26 -3.80 -0.13
N TYR A 103 -8.36 -4.46 0.21
CA TYR A 103 -9.62 -4.30 -0.51
C TYR A 103 -10.38 -3.07 0.02
N ASN A 104 -10.72 -2.15 -0.87
CA ASN A 104 -11.57 -1.01 -0.60
C ASN A 104 -13.04 -1.39 -0.84
N GLN A 105 -13.83 -1.41 0.26
CA GLN A 105 -15.24 -1.81 0.22
C GLN A 105 -16.13 -0.83 -0.55
N ASP A 106 -15.79 0.46 -0.58
CA ASP A 106 -16.59 1.49 -1.25
C ASP A 106 -16.48 1.36 -2.78
N SER A 107 -15.27 1.08 -3.27
CA SER A 107 -14.99 0.94 -4.71
C SER A 107 -15.18 -0.48 -5.26
N GLY A 108 -15.24 -1.47 -4.37
CA GLY A 108 -15.27 -2.89 -4.75
C GLY A 108 -13.95 -3.41 -5.34
N LYS A 109 -12.83 -2.72 -5.10
CA LYS A 109 -11.53 -2.97 -5.75
C LYS A 109 -10.40 -3.03 -4.73
N VAL A 110 -9.24 -3.51 -5.17
CA VAL A 110 -7.97 -3.39 -4.43
C VAL A 110 -7.21 -2.13 -4.80
#